data_AF-A0AAD7FM77-F1
#
_entry.id   AF-A0AAD7FM77-F1
#
_cell.length_a   1.000
_cell.length_b   1.000
_cell.length_c   1.000
_cell.angle_alpha   90.00
_cell.angle_beta   90.00
_cell.angle_gamma   90.00
#
_symmetry.space_group_name_H-M   'P 1'
#
loop_
_entity.id
_entity.type
_entity.pdbx_description
1 polymer ?
#
loop_
_entity_poly.entity_id
_entity_poly.type
_entity_poly.pdbx_seq_one_letter_code
_entity_poly.pdbx_strand_id
1 'polypeptide(L)'
;MARLFILALLSFVATSVFAELLLSCSGNDYYASQYTCFDEDFLCPINNGDRTVRCAEACYSLSQYSCATDTLEPYLPNGVNPDQPCGSEIFDPSTSLCLDRYFVCPIVNGTAYFNCEDGCYDPTQYGCALGQLYPVGTVPPTCVPQYSDPNNCDYYGCVQEPCCAGLWDGADRCRPL
;
A
#
# COMPACT_ATOMS: atom_id res chain seq x y z
N MET A 1 34.97 49.80 35.46
CA MET A 1 35.51 48.68 34.67
C MET A 1 34.37 47.74 34.31
N ALA A 2 34.37 47.27 33.07
CA ALA A 2 33.19 46.96 32.27
C ALA A 2 32.40 45.71 32.71
N ARG A 3 31.07 45.82 32.69
CA ARG A 3 30.11 44.72 32.70
C ARG A 3 30.01 44.15 31.28
N LEU A 4 30.44 42.93 31.07
CA LEU A 4 30.17 42.15 29.86
C LEU A 4 28.96 41.25 30.13
N PHE A 5 27.83 41.54 29.49
CA PHE A 5 26.71 40.61 29.32
C PHE A 5 26.75 40.16 27.87
N ILE A 6 27.01 38.87 27.60
CA ILE A 6 26.86 38.29 26.25
C ILE A 6 25.75 37.25 26.31
N LEU A 7 24.78 37.47 25.43
CA LEU A 7 23.52 36.76 25.26
C LEU A 7 23.73 35.30 24.85
N ALA A 8 23.04 34.40 25.55
CA ALA A 8 22.89 33.01 25.14
C ALA A 8 21.83 32.91 24.02
N LEU A 9 22.26 32.59 22.80
CA LEU A 9 21.37 32.19 21.72
C LEU A 9 20.87 30.76 22.00
N LEU A 10 19.61 30.63 22.43
CA LEU A 10 18.90 29.36 22.46
C LEU A 10 18.40 29.02 21.04
N SER A 11 19.07 28.07 20.39
CA SER A 11 18.61 27.47 19.15
C SER A 11 17.45 26.51 19.44
N PHE A 12 16.23 26.92 19.10
CA PHE A 12 15.04 26.07 19.18
C PHE A 12 15.10 25.05 18.03
N VAL A 13 15.46 23.80 18.33
CA VAL A 13 15.35 22.69 17.37
C VAL A 13 13.89 22.27 17.34
N ALA A 14 13.14 22.76 16.34
CA ALA A 14 11.79 22.28 16.10
C ALA A 14 11.87 20.86 15.50
N THR A 15 11.63 19.84 16.33
CA THR A 15 11.41 18.48 15.85
C THR A 15 10.02 18.39 15.24
N SER A 16 9.95 18.29 13.91
CA SER A 16 8.70 17.97 13.21
C SER A 16 8.29 16.55 13.56
N VAL A 17 7.20 16.41 14.33
CA VAL A 17 6.53 15.13 14.54
C VAL A 17 5.70 14.87 13.28
N PHE A 18 6.15 13.94 12.44
CA PHE A 18 5.31 13.43 11.36
C PHE A 18 4.25 12.54 12.00
N ALA A 19 3.01 13.03 12.07
CA ALA A 19 1.88 12.18 12.39
C ALA A 19 1.72 11.19 11.23
N GLU A 20 2.05 9.93 11.44
CA GLU A 20 1.73 8.88 10.47
C GLU A 20 0.21 8.74 10.39
N LEU A 21 -0.29 8.66 9.15
CA LEU A 21 -1.71 8.52 8.91
C LEU A 21 -2.18 7.12 9.30
N LEU A 22 -3.31 7.08 9.99
CA LEU A 22 -4.09 5.89 10.26
C LEU A 22 -5.00 5.59 9.06
N LEU A 23 -4.84 4.42 8.46
CA LEU A 23 -5.65 3.87 7.37
C LEU A 23 -6.59 2.81 7.91
N SER A 24 -7.67 2.48 7.17
CA SER A 24 -8.58 1.39 7.53
C SER A 24 -8.46 0.22 6.56
N CYS A 25 -8.42 -1.01 7.08
CA CYS A 25 -8.46 -2.27 6.33
C CYS A 25 -9.53 -3.16 6.96
N SER A 26 -10.67 -3.31 6.29
CA SER A 26 -11.88 -3.98 6.82
C SER A 26 -12.25 -3.51 8.24
N GLY A 27 -12.21 -2.19 8.47
CA GLY A 27 -12.55 -1.59 9.76
C GLY A 27 -11.47 -1.71 10.85
N ASN A 28 -10.30 -2.26 10.51
CA ASN A 28 -9.13 -2.22 11.39
C ASN A 28 -8.22 -1.07 11.00
N ASP A 29 -7.96 -0.21 11.97
CA ASP A 29 -7.05 0.91 11.81
C ASP A 29 -5.59 0.44 11.84
N TYR A 30 -4.79 0.87 10.86
CA TYR A 30 -3.38 0.49 10.74
C TYR A 30 -2.51 1.64 10.21
N TYR A 31 -1.21 1.54 10.48
CA TYR A 31 -0.21 2.44 9.90
C TYR A 31 0.44 1.77 8.68
N ALA A 32 0.46 2.44 7.53
CA ALA A 32 1.10 1.92 6.30
C ALA A 32 2.62 1.70 6.43
N SER A 33 3.25 2.26 7.46
CA SER A 33 4.63 2.03 7.86
C SER A 33 4.84 0.69 8.57
N GLN A 34 3.76 0.09 9.09
CA GLN A 34 3.79 -1.15 9.88
C GLN A 34 3.05 -2.31 9.21
N TYR A 35 2.06 -2.04 8.36
CA TYR A 35 1.28 -3.06 7.67
C TYR A 35 1.00 -2.69 6.21
N THR A 36 0.73 -3.71 5.41
CA THR A 36 0.18 -3.62 4.06
C THR A 36 -1.19 -4.31 4.07
N CYS A 37 -2.23 -3.64 3.57
CA CYS A 37 -3.57 -4.20 3.42
C CYS A 37 -3.69 -4.88 2.05
N PHE A 38 -4.20 -6.10 2.03
CA PHE A 38 -4.46 -6.92 0.84
C PHE A 38 -5.93 -7.26 0.79
N ASP A 39 -6.51 -7.26 -0.42
CA ASP A 39 -7.92 -7.58 -0.69
C ASP A 39 -8.92 -6.89 0.25
N GLU A 40 -8.59 -5.68 0.70
CA GLU A 40 -9.37 -4.87 1.66
C GLU A 40 -9.57 -5.47 3.06
N ASP A 41 -9.19 -6.73 3.29
CA ASP A 41 -9.55 -7.49 4.49
C ASP A 41 -8.38 -8.15 5.24
N PHE A 42 -7.17 -8.10 4.69
CA PHE A 42 -6.04 -8.85 5.23
C PHE A 42 -4.79 -7.98 5.42
N LEU A 43 -4.36 -7.86 6.68
CA LEU A 43 -3.18 -7.08 7.04
C LEU A 43 -1.94 -7.94 7.16
N CYS A 44 -0.93 -7.64 6.33
CA CYS A 44 0.39 -8.23 6.46
C CYS A 44 1.40 -7.27 7.10
N PRO A 45 2.14 -7.73 8.13
CA PRO A 45 3.10 -6.88 8.83
C PRO A 45 4.34 -6.59 7.99
N ILE A 46 4.95 -5.45 8.28
CA ILE A 46 6.25 -5.05 7.75
C ILE A 46 7.28 -5.37 8.82
N ASN A 47 8.12 -6.38 8.57
CA ASN A 47 9.07 -6.91 9.55
C ASN A 47 10.47 -6.36 9.25
N ASN A 48 11.02 -5.54 10.15
CA ASN A 48 12.34 -4.91 9.98
C ASN A 48 12.50 -4.11 8.67
N GLY A 49 11.41 -3.53 8.16
CA GLY A 49 11.38 -2.83 6.87
C GLY A 49 11.08 -3.72 5.67
N ASP A 50 11.12 -5.06 5.84
CA ASP A 50 10.73 -6.00 4.80
C ASP A 50 9.20 -6.16 4.79
N ARG A 51 8.56 -5.73 3.71
CA ARG A 51 7.12 -5.96 3.49
C ARG A 51 6.87 -7.44 3.28
N THR A 52 5.99 -8.01 4.10
CA THR A 52 5.46 -9.36 3.83
C THR A 52 4.26 -9.26 2.89
N VAL A 53 4.05 -10.32 2.12
CA VAL A 53 2.98 -10.40 1.12
C VAL A 53 2.00 -11.51 1.50
N ARG A 54 0.72 -11.33 1.19
CA ARG A 54 -0.31 -12.35 1.39
C ARG A 54 -0.11 -13.54 0.44
N CYS A 55 -0.19 -14.74 0.97
CA CYS A 55 -0.43 -15.97 0.22
C CYS A 55 -1.51 -16.76 0.97
N ALA A 56 -2.69 -16.90 0.37
CA ALA A 56 -3.86 -17.47 1.04
C ALA A 56 -4.17 -16.75 2.39
N GLU A 57 -4.02 -17.46 3.50
CA GLU A 57 -4.29 -16.98 4.86
C GLU A 57 -3.01 -16.59 5.64
N ALA A 58 -1.85 -16.55 4.97
CA ALA A 58 -0.57 -16.28 5.60
C ALA A 58 0.15 -15.10 4.95
N CYS A 59 1.00 -14.45 5.74
CA CYS A 59 1.97 -13.48 5.25
C CYS A 59 3.34 -14.13 5.15
N TYR A 60 4.06 -13.88 4.05
CA TYR A 60 5.39 -14.46 3.83
C TYR A 60 6.40 -13.41 3.37
N SER A 61 7.69 -13.71 3.57
CA SER A 61 8.79 -12.89 3.05
C SER A 61 9.18 -13.37 1.66
N LEU A 62 9.25 -12.42 0.72
CA LEU A 62 9.70 -12.65 -0.67
C LEU A 62 11.14 -13.17 -0.75
N SER A 63 11.95 -12.97 0.30
CA SER A 63 13.31 -13.48 0.37
C SER A 63 13.40 -14.99 0.63
N GLN A 64 12.31 -15.59 1.14
CA GLN A 64 12.29 -16.98 1.62
C GLN A 64 11.28 -17.85 0.89
N TYR A 65 10.18 -17.26 0.42
CA TYR A 65 9.09 -17.98 -0.22
C TYR A 65 8.56 -17.22 -1.43
N SER A 66 7.82 -17.93 -2.26
CA SER A 66 6.99 -17.48 -3.36
C SER A 66 5.58 -18.03 -3.17
N CYS A 67 4.58 -17.41 -3.79
CA CYS A 67 3.20 -17.88 -3.71
C CYS A 67 2.73 -18.34 -5.09
N ALA A 68 2.36 -19.61 -5.19
CA ALA A 68 1.80 -20.20 -6.40
C ALA A 68 0.45 -20.83 -6.06
N THR A 69 -0.64 -20.29 -6.63
CA THR A 69 -2.01 -20.81 -6.41
C THR A 69 -2.30 -21.06 -4.92
N ASP A 70 -2.20 -20.01 -4.10
CA ASP A 70 -2.44 -20.07 -2.65
C ASP A 70 -1.48 -20.99 -1.86
N THR A 71 -0.43 -21.50 -2.48
CA THR A 71 0.56 -22.37 -1.85
C THR A 71 1.91 -21.67 -1.72
N LEU A 72 2.48 -21.69 -0.52
CA LEU A 72 3.83 -21.19 -0.27
C LEU A 72 4.86 -22.19 -0.78
N GLU A 73 5.68 -21.74 -1.72
CA GLU A 73 6.78 -22.49 -2.29
C GLU A 73 8.12 -21.88 -1.85
N PRO A 74 9.10 -22.67 -1.41
CA PRO A 74 10.41 -22.15 -1.05
C PRO A 74 11.05 -21.36 -2.20
N TYR A 75 11.53 -20.16 -1.92
CA TYR A 75 12.28 -19.35 -2.89
C TYR A 75 13.76 -19.68 -2.79
N LEU A 76 14.36 -20.09 -3.92
CA LEU A 76 15.77 -20.42 -4.04
C LEU A 76 16.48 -19.27 -4.79
N PRO A 77 17.04 -18.26 -4.11
CA PRO A 77 17.67 -17.11 -4.78
C PRO A 77 18.90 -17.48 -5.62
N ASN A 78 19.51 -18.64 -5.37
CA ASN A 78 20.63 -19.18 -6.12
C ASN A 78 20.29 -20.51 -6.83
N GLY A 79 19.00 -20.85 -6.87
CA GLY A 79 18.50 -22.06 -7.52
C GLY A 79 17.67 -21.75 -8.76
N VAL A 80 17.25 -22.81 -9.44
CA VAL A 80 16.20 -22.67 -10.45
C VAL A 80 14.88 -22.71 -9.71
N ASN A 81 14.18 -21.58 -9.67
CA ASN A 81 12.78 -21.57 -9.26
C ASN A 81 11.96 -21.98 -10.48
N PRO A 82 11.09 -23.00 -10.37
CA PRO A 82 10.21 -23.33 -11.48
C PRO A 82 9.27 -22.17 -11.77
N ASP A 83 8.91 -21.99 -13.04
CA ASP A 83 7.84 -21.09 -13.42
C ASP A 83 6.55 -21.45 -12.68
N GLN A 84 5.87 -20.46 -12.13
CA GLN A 84 4.70 -20.64 -11.27
C GLN A 84 3.44 -20.05 -11.92
N PRO A 85 2.27 -20.68 -11.72
CA PRO A 85 1.01 -20.12 -12.16
C PRO A 85 0.57 -18.95 -11.27
N CYS A 86 0.09 -17.88 -11.92
CA CYS A 86 -0.63 -16.76 -11.32
C CYS A 86 -1.89 -16.48 -12.15
N GLY A 87 -3.04 -16.94 -11.67
CA GLY A 87 -4.28 -16.89 -12.44
C GLY A 87 -4.16 -17.68 -13.75
N SER A 88 -4.30 -16.99 -14.89
CA SER A 88 -4.09 -17.55 -16.23
C SER A 88 -2.68 -17.38 -16.78
N GLU A 89 -1.80 -16.69 -16.05
CA GLU A 89 -0.43 -16.39 -16.47
C GLU A 89 0.58 -17.29 -15.77
N ILE A 90 1.77 -17.34 -16.36
CA ILE A 90 2.94 -18.02 -15.80
C ILE A 90 3.97 -16.94 -15.51
N PHE A 91 4.54 -16.93 -14.31
CA PHE A 91 5.53 -15.94 -13.89
C PHE A 91 6.79 -16.60 -13.31
N ASP A 92 7.89 -15.87 -13.38
CA ASP A 92 9.15 -16.22 -12.75
C ASP A 92 9.25 -15.51 -11.39
N PRO A 93 9.27 -16.26 -10.27
CA PRO A 93 9.30 -15.67 -8.93
C PRO A 93 10.61 -14.92 -8.61
N SER A 94 11.64 -15.03 -9.44
CA SER A 94 12.87 -14.24 -9.31
C SER A 94 12.78 -12.84 -9.90
N THR A 95 11.83 -12.59 -10.80
CA THR A 95 11.66 -11.29 -11.48
C THR A 95 10.30 -10.66 -11.23
N SER A 96 9.32 -11.42 -10.74
CA SER A 96 7.94 -10.97 -10.55
C SER A 96 7.30 -11.64 -9.34
N LEU A 97 6.18 -11.09 -8.92
CA LEU A 97 5.35 -11.51 -7.80
C LEU A 97 3.91 -11.68 -8.27
N CYS A 98 3.27 -12.77 -7.87
CA CYS A 98 1.83 -12.95 -8.00
C CYS A 98 1.09 -12.32 -6.81
N LEU A 99 0.20 -11.38 -7.10
CA LEU A 99 -0.68 -10.69 -6.17
C LEU A 99 -2.13 -11.04 -6.45
N ASP A 100 -2.93 -11.09 -5.39
CA ASP A 100 -4.39 -11.33 -5.42
C ASP A 100 -4.79 -12.50 -6.32
N ARG A 101 -3.93 -13.53 -6.42
CA ARG A 101 -4.09 -14.76 -7.21
C ARG A 101 -4.11 -14.60 -8.74
N TYR A 102 -4.11 -13.40 -9.29
CA TYR A 102 -4.23 -13.19 -10.75
C TYR A 102 -3.41 -12.02 -11.30
N PHE A 103 -2.74 -11.23 -10.46
CA PHE A 103 -2.07 -10.03 -10.89
C PHE A 103 -0.55 -10.15 -10.73
N VAL A 104 0.20 -10.08 -11.84
CA VAL A 104 1.66 -10.22 -11.81
C VAL A 104 2.30 -8.83 -11.75
N CYS A 105 3.05 -8.55 -10.68
CA CYS A 105 3.84 -7.33 -10.55
C CYS A 105 5.34 -7.58 -10.59
N PRO A 106 6.13 -6.69 -11.21
CA PRO A 106 7.56 -6.88 -11.36
C PRO A 106 8.31 -6.62 -10.04
N ILE A 107 9.47 -7.26 -9.92
CA ILE A 107 10.50 -6.94 -8.92
C ILE A 107 11.57 -6.12 -9.62
N VAL A 108 11.64 -4.82 -9.33
CA VAL A 108 12.57 -3.89 -9.97
C VAL A 108 13.64 -3.49 -8.97
N ASN A 109 14.91 -3.78 -9.28
CA ASN A 109 16.06 -3.50 -8.40
C ASN A 109 15.92 -4.09 -6.97
N GLY A 110 15.28 -5.25 -6.85
CA GLY A 110 15.02 -5.91 -5.56
C GLY A 110 13.79 -5.36 -4.81
N THR A 111 13.13 -4.32 -5.33
CA THR A 111 11.86 -3.82 -4.80
C THR A 111 10.71 -4.50 -5.52
N ALA A 112 9.89 -5.25 -4.78
CA ALA A 112 8.64 -5.79 -5.31
C ALA A 112 7.60 -4.68 -5.44
N TYR A 113 6.98 -4.60 -6.61
CA TYR A 113 5.88 -3.69 -6.86
C TYR A 113 4.58 -4.32 -6.36
N PHE A 114 3.67 -3.50 -5.85
CA PHE A 114 2.36 -3.92 -5.35
C PHE A 114 1.26 -3.47 -6.32
N ASN A 115 0.11 -4.12 -6.29
CA ASN A 115 -1.02 -3.74 -7.12
C ASN A 115 -1.86 -2.65 -6.44
N CYS A 116 -2.38 -1.73 -7.23
CA CYS A 116 -3.39 -0.77 -6.86
C CYS A 116 -4.37 -0.70 -8.03
N GLU A 117 -5.59 -1.22 -7.82
CA GLU A 117 -6.54 -1.50 -8.89
C GLU A 117 -5.88 -2.30 -10.03
N ASP A 118 -5.77 -1.69 -11.23
CA ASP A 118 -5.29 -2.32 -12.45
C ASP A 118 -3.80 -2.12 -12.72
N GLY A 119 -3.03 -1.60 -11.74
CA GLY A 119 -1.63 -1.21 -11.96
C GLY A 119 -0.67 -1.61 -10.85
N CYS A 120 0.59 -1.86 -11.22
CA CYS A 120 1.69 -2.05 -10.27
C CYS A 120 2.33 -0.71 -9.87
N TYR A 121 2.66 -0.54 -8.59
CA TYR A 121 3.33 0.64 -8.06
C TYR A 121 4.51 0.30 -7.15
N ASP A 122 5.46 1.22 -7.07
CA ASP A 122 6.60 1.14 -6.14
C ASP A 122 6.14 1.55 -4.72
N PRO A 123 6.09 0.61 -3.75
CA PRO A 123 5.62 0.87 -2.39
C PRO A 123 6.58 1.73 -1.54
N THR A 124 7.77 2.03 -2.07
CA THR A 124 8.71 2.98 -1.45
C THR A 124 8.40 4.42 -1.84
N GLN A 125 7.67 4.61 -2.95
CA GLN A 125 7.33 5.93 -3.49
C GLN A 125 5.85 6.26 -3.33
N TYR A 126 4.98 5.26 -3.44
CA TYR A 126 3.54 5.42 -3.37
C TYR A 126 2.91 4.45 -2.35
N GLY A 127 1.73 4.79 -1.84
CA GLY A 127 0.80 3.85 -1.23
C GLY A 127 -0.48 3.78 -2.06
N CYS A 128 -1.29 2.76 -1.84
CA CYS A 128 -2.62 2.62 -2.43
C CYS A 128 -3.69 2.78 -1.35
N ALA A 129 -4.64 3.68 -1.56
CA ALA A 129 -5.81 3.84 -0.70
C ALA A 129 -7.01 4.22 -1.57
N LEU A 130 -8.17 3.60 -1.32
CA LEU A 130 -9.39 3.80 -2.13
C LEU A 130 -9.14 3.63 -3.64
N GLY A 131 -8.30 2.65 -3.99
CA GLY A 131 -7.91 2.39 -5.38
C GLY A 131 -6.99 3.44 -6.01
N GLN A 132 -6.51 4.41 -5.25
CA GLN A 132 -5.64 5.47 -5.77
C GLN A 132 -4.24 5.47 -5.17
N LEU A 133 -3.29 5.77 -6.04
CA LEU A 133 -1.90 6.01 -5.65
C LEU A 133 -1.73 7.38 -5.02
N TYR A 134 -1.08 7.42 -3.87
CA TYR A 134 -0.65 8.64 -3.21
C TYR A 134 0.84 8.56 -2.89
N PRO A 135 1.62 9.65 -3.02
CA PRO A 135 3.02 9.62 -2.65
C PRO A 135 3.21 9.31 -1.16
N VAL A 136 4.19 8.46 -0.83
CA VAL A 136 4.56 8.18 0.56
C VAL A 136 4.92 9.50 1.26
N GLY A 137 4.36 9.70 2.46
CA GLY A 137 4.52 10.95 3.22
C GLY A 137 3.50 12.04 2.90
N THR A 138 2.55 11.77 2.00
CA THR A 138 1.36 12.63 1.80
C THR A 138 0.15 12.06 2.52
N VAL A 139 -0.83 12.92 2.80
CA VAL A 139 -2.13 12.53 3.34
C VAL A 139 -2.96 11.96 2.18
N PRO A 140 -3.36 10.68 2.24
CA PRO A 140 -4.32 10.09 1.31
C PRO A 140 -5.63 10.89 1.31
N PRO A 141 -6.37 10.89 0.19
CA PRO A 141 -7.66 11.54 0.16
C PRO A 141 -8.60 10.90 1.20
N THR A 142 -9.20 11.71 2.07
CA THR A 142 -10.28 11.32 3.00
C THR A 142 -11.64 11.45 2.32
N CYS A 143 -11.68 11.25 1.01
CA CYS A 143 -12.86 11.44 0.20
C CYS A 143 -12.77 10.55 -1.04
N VAL A 144 -13.93 10.16 -1.55
CA VAL A 144 -14.01 9.30 -2.71
C VAL A 144 -13.77 10.14 -3.98
N PRO A 145 -12.74 9.81 -4.78
CA PRO A 145 -12.33 10.57 -5.96
C PRO A 145 -13.26 10.30 -7.16
N GLN A 146 -13.13 11.12 -8.20
CA GLN A 146 -13.96 10.98 -9.39
C GLN A 146 -13.76 9.61 -10.05
N TYR A 147 -14.86 8.91 -10.34
CA TYR A 147 -14.87 7.58 -10.97
C TYR A 147 -14.09 6.49 -10.20
N SER A 148 -13.96 6.62 -8.89
CA SER A 148 -13.47 5.55 -8.01
C SER A 148 -14.18 4.21 -8.24
N ASP A 149 -13.59 3.14 -7.70
CA ASP A 149 -14.20 1.81 -7.66
C ASP A 149 -15.70 1.87 -7.27
N PRO A 150 -16.59 1.18 -8.00
CA PRO A 150 -18.02 1.13 -7.71
C PRO A 150 -18.37 0.47 -6.36
N ASN A 151 -17.42 -0.13 -5.66
CA ASN A 151 -17.61 -0.63 -4.29
C ASN A 151 -17.49 0.48 -3.25
N ASN A 152 -16.92 1.64 -3.59
CA ASN A 152 -16.79 2.78 -2.67
C ASN A 152 -18.11 3.57 -2.50
N CYS A 153 -19.00 3.50 -3.50
CA CYS A 153 -20.31 4.14 -3.45
C CYS A 153 -21.39 3.19 -3.95
N ASP A 154 -22.54 3.16 -3.28
CA ASP A 154 -23.70 2.40 -3.70
C ASP A 154 -24.88 3.33 -4.04
N TYR A 155 -26.05 2.74 -4.30
CA TYR A 155 -27.25 3.51 -4.67
C TYR A 155 -27.70 4.49 -3.56
N TYR A 156 -27.26 4.30 -2.32
CA TYR A 156 -27.61 5.14 -1.17
C TYR A 156 -26.57 6.21 -0.85
N GLY A 157 -25.38 6.15 -1.41
CA GLY A 157 -24.28 6.98 -0.96
C GLY A 157 -22.92 6.32 -1.10
N CYS A 158 -21.87 7.13 -1.00
CA CYS A 158 -20.56 6.63 -0.63
C CYS A 158 -20.55 6.20 0.84
N VAL A 159 -20.33 4.90 1.08
CA VAL A 159 -20.58 4.25 2.37
C VAL A 159 -19.42 4.40 3.36
N GLN A 160 -18.19 4.58 2.87
CA GLN A 160 -17.01 4.78 3.72
C GLN A 160 -16.62 6.25 3.86
N GLU A 161 -16.62 7.01 2.76
CA GLU A 161 -16.20 8.42 2.75
C GLU A 161 -17.05 9.22 1.76
N PRO A 162 -17.30 10.53 1.98
CA PRO A 162 -18.04 11.35 1.02
C PRO A 162 -17.24 11.56 -0.26
N CYS A 163 -17.92 11.86 -1.36
CA CYS A 163 -17.24 12.33 -2.57
C CYS A 163 -16.37 13.57 -2.30
N CYS A 164 -15.23 13.66 -2.98
CA CYS A 164 -14.37 14.83 -2.88
C CYS A 164 -15.10 16.11 -3.30
N ALA A 165 -14.68 17.26 -2.74
CA ALA A 165 -15.32 18.54 -3.00
C ALA A 165 -15.45 18.84 -4.51
N GLY A 166 -16.65 19.21 -4.95
CA GLY A 166 -16.97 19.44 -6.36
C GLY A 166 -17.48 18.20 -7.11
N LEU A 167 -17.60 17.07 -6.43
CA LEU A 167 -18.20 15.85 -6.94
C LEU A 167 -19.51 15.53 -6.20
N TRP A 168 -20.42 14.83 -6.86
CA TRP A 168 -21.63 14.26 -6.26
C TRP A 168 -21.71 12.76 -6.53
N ASP A 169 -22.39 12.03 -5.65
CA ASP A 169 -22.61 10.60 -5.82
C ASP A 169 -23.77 10.35 -6.79
N GLY A 170 -23.45 9.76 -7.94
CA GLY A 170 -24.41 9.44 -8.98
C GLY A 170 -24.07 8.14 -9.69
N ALA A 171 -24.98 7.17 -9.62
CA ALA A 171 -24.83 5.83 -10.20
C ALA A 171 -23.57 5.12 -9.65
N ASP A 172 -23.54 4.95 -8.33
CA ASP A 172 -22.55 4.17 -7.58
C ASP A 172 -21.11 4.71 -7.72
N ARG A 173 -20.95 6.00 -8.06
CA ARG A 173 -19.64 6.64 -8.29
C ARG A 173 -19.71 8.16 -8.07
N CYS A 174 -18.60 8.73 -7.62
CA CYS A 174 -18.43 10.18 -7.59
C CYS A 174 -18.23 10.77 -9.00
N ARG A 175 -19.07 11.74 -9.36
CA ARG A 175 -19.08 12.42 -10.66
C ARG A 175 -18.99 13.94 -10.48
N PRO A 176 -18.50 14.68 -11.48
CA PRO A 176 -18.56 16.14 -11.46
C PRO A 176 -20.00 16.63 -11.35
N LEU A 177 -20.20 17.67 -10.55
CA LEU A 177 -21.45 18.44 -10.48
C LEU A 177 -21.82 19.07 -11.84
#